data_AF-A0A2N2Y059-F1
#
_entry.id   AF-A0A2N2Y059-F1
#
_cell.length_a   1.000
_cell.length_b   1.000
_cell.length_c   1.000
_cell.angle_alpha   90.00
_cell.angle_beta   90.00
_cell.angle_gamma   90.00
#
_symmetry.space_group_name_H-M   'P 1'
#
loop_
_entity.id
_entity.type
_entity.pdbx_description
1 polymer ?
#
loop_
_entity_poly.entity_id
_entity_poly.type
_entity_poly.pdbx_seq_one_letter_code
_entity_poly.pdbx_strand_id
1 'polypeptide(L)'
;MPLTNLRNIGIAAHIDAGKTTVTERILFFAGVTRKLGEVHDGQATMDFMKQEQERGITIASAAITCQWNNHQINLIDTPGHVDFT
;
A
#
# COMPACT_ATOMS: atom_id res chain seq x y z
N MET A 1 -5.61 -19.36 -12.81
CA MET A 1 -4.24 -18.88 -13.09
C MET A 1 -3.26 -19.91 -12.53
N PRO A 2 -2.14 -20.24 -13.21
CA PRO A 2 -1.11 -21.10 -12.64
C PRO A 2 -0.59 -20.52 -11.32
N LEU A 3 -0.28 -21.36 -10.32
CA LEU A 3 0.29 -20.90 -9.04
C LEU A 3 1.62 -20.15 -9.27
N THR A 4 2.35 -20.50 -10.34
CA THR A 4 3.57 -19.83 -10.79
C THR A 4 3.38 -18.35 -11.14
N ASN A 5 2.15 -17.89 -11.35
CA ASN A 5 1.85 -16.51 -11.72
C ASN A 5 1.34 -15.68 -10.53
N LEU A 6 1.24 -16.26 -9.34
CA LEU A 6 0.87 -15.56 -8.11
C LEU A 6 2.10 -14.94 -7.45
N ARG A 7 2.00 -13.69 -7.01
CA ARG A 7 3.04 -12.98 -6.25
C ARG A 7 2.41 -12.41 -4.98
N ASN A 8 2.90 -12.79 -3.81
CA ASN A 8 2.52 -12.19 -2.54
C ASN A 8 3.71 -11.33 -2.09
N ILE A 9 3.48 -10.03 -1.89
CA ILE A 9 4.54 -9.05 -1.63
C ILE A 9 4.14 -8.22 -0.42
N GLY A 10 5.00 -8.16 0.60
CA GLY A 10 4.87 -7.24 1.73
C GLY A 10 5.84 -6.08 1.60
N ILE A 11 5.40 -4.86 1.90
CA ILE A 11 6.26 -3.67 1.93
C ILE A 11 6.53 -3.31 3.38
N ALA A 12 7.77 -3.53 3.83
CA ALA A 12 8.22 -3.33 5.21
C ALA A 12 9.48 -2.46 5.25
N ALA A 13 9.49 -1.48 6.15
CA ALA A 13 10.55 -0.49 6.35
C ALA A 13 10.25 0.32 7.63
N HIS A 14 11.25 1.07 8.11
CA HIS A 14 11.13 1.95 9.27
C HIS A 14 10.06 3.05 9.09
N ILE A 15 9.65 3.72 10.18
CA ILE A 15 8.71 4.86 10.14
C ILE A 15 9.20 5.93 9.16
N ASP A 16 8.28 6.56 8.45
CA ASP A 16 8.51 7.62 7.45
C ASP A 16 9.38 7.22 6.24
N ALA A 17 9.62 5.92 6.02
CA ALA A 17 10.34 5.42 4.84
C ALA A 17 9.50 5.38 3.54
N GLY A 18 8.24 5.83 3.57
CA GLY A 18 7.38 5.91 2.38
C GLY A 18 6.79 4.58 1.89
N LYS A 19 6.59 3.58 2.76
CA LYS A 19 5.98 2.28 2.41
C LYS A 19 4.64 2.44 1.67
N THR A 20 3.74 3.21 2.27
CA THR A 20 2.40 3.52 1.73
C THR A 20 2.49 4.21 0.39
N THR A 21 3.41 5.18 0.25
CA THR A 21 3.65 5.87 -1.02
C THR A 21 4.11 4.90 -2.11
N VAL A 22 4.98 3.93 -1.78
CA VAL A 22 5.37 2.88 -2.72
C VAL A 22 4.18 1.99 -3.10
N THR A 23 3.36 1.58 -2.13
CA THR A 23 2.14 0.79 -2.38
C THR A 23 1.20 1.53 -3.34
N GLU A 24 0.93 2.81 -3.09
CA GLU A 24 0.09 3.66 -3.95
C GLU A 24 0.65 3.79 -5.36
N ARG A 25 1.97 3.93 -5.50
CA ARG A 25 2.64 3.99 -6.82
C ARG A 25 2.53 2.67 -7.56
N ILE A 26 2.71 1.53 -6.90
CA ILE A 26 2.52 0.22 -7.52
C ILE A 26 1.09 0.08 -8.05
N LEU A 27 0.08 0.48 -7.26
CA LEU A 27 -1.31 0.44 -7.71
C LEU A 27 -1.61 1.41 -8.86
N PHE A 28 -1.01 2.59 -8.84
CA PHE A 28 -1.14 3.56 -9.94
C PHE A 28 -0.59 2.99 -11.24
N PHE A 29 0.64 2.45 -11.22
CA PHE A 29 1.24 1.86 -12.40
C PHE A 29 0.50 0.61 -12.87
N ALA A 30 -0.02 -0.21 -11.95
CA ALA A 30 -0.87 -1.35 -12.28
C ALA A 30 -2.26 -0.95 -12.82
N GLY A 31 -2.58 0.34 -12.88
CA GLY A 31 -3.84 0.86 -13.41
C GLY A 31 -5.04 0.67 -12.48
N VAL A 32 -4.82 0.29 -11.21
CA VAL A 32 -5.87 0.07 -10.21
C VAL A 32 -6.44 1.41 -9.72
N THR A 33 -5.58 2.41 -9.55
CA THR A 33 -5.96 3.75 -9.07
C THR A 33 -5.59 4.80 -10.11
N ARG A 34 -6.53 5.69 -10.48
CA ARG A 34 -6.32 6.77 -11.48
C ARG A 34 -6.00 8.14 -10.88
N LYS A 35 -5.97 8.26 -9.55
CA LYS A 35 -5.48 9.45 -8.83
C LYS A 35 -4.15 9.08 -8.18
N LEU A 36 -3.07 9.74 -8.58
CA LEU A 36 -1.89 9.84 -7.73
C LEU A 36 -2.32 10.72 -6.57
N GLY A 37 -2.60 10.13 -5.41
CA GLY A 37 -2.76 10.92 -4.20
C GLY A 37 -1.46 11.68 -3.99
N GLU A 38 -1.49 12.99 -4.15
CA GLU A 38 -0.41 13.83 -3.63
C GLU A 38 -0.51 13.72 -2.11
N VAL A 39 0.44 12.98 -1.53
CA VAL A 39 0.57 12.73 -0.08
C VAL A 39 0.78 14.03 0.73
N HIS A 40 0.67 15.19 0.10
CA HIS A 40 0.83 16.50 0.72
C HIS A 40 -0.47 17.11 1.26
N ASP A 41 -1.64 16.56 0.89
CA ASP A 41 -2.96 17.11 1.30
C ASP A 41 -3.79 16.18 2.22
N GLY A 42 -3.16 15.18 2.85
CA GLY A 42 -3.80 14.38 3.90
C GLY A 42 -4.89 13.39 3.44
N GLN A 43 -4.91 13.02 2.15
CA GLN A 43 -5.80 11.98 1.62
C GLN A 43 -5.03 10.90 0.86
N ALA A 44 -4.23 10.11 1.57
CA ALA A 44 -3.84 8.80 1.07
C ALA A 44 -5.13 7.97 0.90
N THR A 45 -5.35 7.43 -0.29
CA THR A 45 -6.63 6.75 -0.62
C THR A 45 -6.74 5.39 0.09
N MET A 46 -5.67 4.95 0.75
CA MET A 46 -5.58 3.69 1.50
C MET A 46 -5.82 3.82 3.00
N ASP A 47 -5.76 5.02 3.56
CA ASP A 47 -5.97 5.25 4.99
C ASP A 47 -7.48 5.28 5.25
N PHE A 48 -8.10 4.11 5.39
CA PHE A 48 -9.53 4.00 5.68
C PHE A 48 -9.87 4.42 7.11
N MET A 49 -8.91 4.40 8.03
CA MET A 49 -9.13 4.83 9.40
C MET A 49 -8.86 6.32 9.54
N LYS A 50 -9.83 7.05 10.10
CA LYS A 50 -9.69 8.49 10.41
C LYS A 50 -8.44 8.81 11.24
N GLN A 51 -8.01 7.87 12.07
CA GLN A 51 -6.83 7.97 12.93
C GLN A 51 -5.50 7.80 12.18
N GLU A 52 -5.49 7.08 11.05
CA GLU A 52 -4.34 7.00 10.12
C GLU A 52 -4.20 8.35 9.40
N GLN A 53 -5.31 8.90 8.89
CA GLN A 53 -5.35 10.21 8.24
C GLN A 53 -4.97 11.36 9.18
N GLU A 54 -5.46 11.35 10.43
CA GLU A 54 -5.16 12.39 11.44
C GLU A 54 -3.69 12.38 11.90
N ARG A 55 -2.98 11.25 11.73
CA ARG A 55 -1.62 11.07 12.22
C ARG A 55 -0.57 10.88 11.12
N GLY A 56 -0.99 10.70 9.87
CA GLY A 56 -0.10 10.41 8.74
C GLY A 56 0.66 9.08 8.88
N ILE A 57 0.11 8.10 9.62
CA ILE A 57 0.74 6.79 9.83
C ILE A 57 -0.20 5.66 9.42
N THR A 58 0.34 4.59 8.84
CA THR A 58 -0.38 3.34 8.59
C THR A 58 -0.43 2.50 9.88
N ILE A 59 -1.63 2.21 10.35
CA ILE A 59 -1.93 1.50 11.61
C ILE A 59 -2.40 0.07 11.30
N ALA A 60 -3.25 -0.11 10.29
CA ALA A 60 -3.77 -1.41 9.86
C ALA A 60 -3.08 -1.92 8.61
N SER A 61 -2.87 -3.25 8.52
CA SER A 61 -2.35 -3.85 7.28
C SER A 61 -3.43 -3.86 6.19
N ALA A 62 -3.17 -3.20 5.08
CA ALA A 62 -4.04 -3.24 3.90
C ALA A 62 -3.56 -4.33 2.93
N ALA A 63 -4.46 -5.25 2.57
CA ALA A 63 -4.21 -6.28 1.55
C ALA A 63 -4.93 -5.91 0.25
N ILE A 64 -4.18 -5.69 -0.83
CA ILE A 64 -4.72 -5.23 -2.12
C ILE A 64 -4.22 -6.11 -3.25
N THR A 65 -5.14 -6.53 -4.13
CA THR A 65 -4.82 -7.35 -5.30
C THR A 65 -4.77 -6.51 -6.57
N CYS A 66 -3.71 -6.64 -7.35
CA CYS A 66 -3.57 -6.02 -8.66
C CYS A 66 -3.03 -7.02 -9.72
N GLN A 67 -3.08 -6.62 -10.99
CA GLN A 67 -2.58 -7.41 -12.11
C GLN A 67 -1.39 -6.71 -12.75
N TRP A 68 -0.33 -7.45 -13.05
CA TRP A 68 0.86 -6.93 -13.73
C TRP A 68 1.46 -7.99 -14.64
N ASN A 69 1.62 -7.71 -15.94
CA ASN A 69 2.24 -8.63 -16.92
C ASN A 69 1.74 -10.09 -16.82
N ASN A 70 0.42 -10.30 -16.81
CA ASN A 70 -0.21 -11.63 -16.63
C ASN A 70 0.15 -12.35 -15.31
N HIS A 71 0.48 -11.59 -14.27
CA HIS A 71 0.66 -12.06 -12.90
C HIS A 71 -0.33 -11.38 -11.98
N GLN A 72 -0.88 -12.16 -11.04
CA GLN A 72 -1.66 -11.61 -9.94
C GLN A 72 -0.70 -11.27 -8.80
N ILE A 73 -0.75 -10.02 -8.34
CA ILE A 73 0.04 -9.53 -7.21
C ILE A 73 -0.92 -9.24 -6.06
N ASN A 74 -0.66 -9.83 -4.91
CA ASN A 74 -1.28 -9.48 -3.64
C ASN A 74 -0.27 -8.66 -2.83
N LEU A 75 -0.53 -7.37 -2.67
CA LEU A 75 0.27 -6.44 -1.89
C LEU A 75 -0.25 -6.38 -0.46
N ILE A 76 0.68 -6.40 0.50
CA ILE A 76 0.41 -6.19 1.91
C ILE A 76 1.21 -4.96 2.33
N ASP A 77 0.50 -3.87 2.63
CA ASP A 77 1.12 -2.71 3.27
C ASP A 77 1.18 -2.96 4.78
N THR A 78 2.36 -2.79 5.37
CA THR A 78 2.60 -3.15 6.79
C THR A 78 2.84 -1.90 7.64
N PRO A 79 2.38 -1.88 8.89
CA PRO A 79 2.63 -0.76 9.79
C PRO A 79 4.15 -0.60 10.01
N GLY A 80 4.60 0.65 10.01
CA GLY A 80 6.02 0.99 10.18
C GLY A 80 6.39 1.56 11.54
N HIS A 81 5.40 1.75 12.40
CA HIS A 81 5.60 2.33 13.72
C HIS A 81 5.92 1.21 14.72
N VAL A 82 6.89 1.49 15.60
CA VAL A 82 7.45 0.52 16.56
C VAL A 82 6.39 0.01 17.53
N ASP A 83 5.33 0.79 17.76
CA ASP A 83 4.21 0.43 18.64
C ASP A 83 3.28 -0.65 18.04
N PHE A 84 3.50 -1.07 16.79
CA PHE A 84 2.65 -2.06 16.09
C PHE A 84 3.45 -3.22 15.46
N THR A 85 4.67 -3.48 15.93
CA THR A 85 5.48 -4.68 15.58
C THR A 85 5.29 -5.79 16.59
#